data_AF-A0A3N5MT69-F1
#
_entry.id   AF-A0A3N5MT69-F1
#
_cell.length_a   1.000
_cell.length_b   1.000
_cell.length_c   1.000
_cell.angle_alpha   90.00
_cell.angle_beta   90.00
_cell.angle_gamma   90.00
#
_symmetry.space_group_name_H-M   'P 1'
#
loop_
_entity.id
_entity.type
_entity.pdbx_description
1 polymer ?
#
loop_
_entity_poly.entity_id
_entity_poly.type
_entity_poly.pdbx_seq_one_letter_code
_entity_poly.pdbx_strand_id
1 'polypeptide(L)'
;DCSSGGTLGHSPMDGARAKKYGYQVPYAEKIRREADIMTMAVGHIVHADQAEAILRQARADLIALAREIMHNPSWPMDAAQKLGADPGFRLVPPPYAYWLAKRANSGFEGTPSTWSKGLGEAADR
;
A
#
# COMPACT_ATOMS: atom_id res chain seq x y z
N ASP A 1 4.91 14.04 8.87
CA ASP A 1 3.70 13.21 8.74
C ASP A 1 2.48 14.09 9.00
N CYS A 2 1.43 13.93 8.19
CA CYS A 2 0.19 14.71 8.28
C CYS A 2 -0.96 13.79 8.71
N SER A 3 -0.91 13.34 9.97
CA SER A 3 -1.86 12.41 10.58
C SER A 3 -2.69 13.12 11.66
N SER A 4 -3.96 12.74 11.79
CA SER A 4 -4.83 13.14 12.89
C SER A 4 -4.66 12.27 14.16
N GLY A 5 -3.71 11.34 14.17
CA GLY A 5 -3.61 10.29 15.19
C GLY A 5 -4.63 9.16 14.96
N GLY A 6 -4.99 8.45 16.04
CA GLY A 6 -5.88 7.28 15.99
C GLY A 6 -5.31 6.04 16.69
N THR A 7 -4.30 6.20 17.53
CA THR A 7 -3.75 5.15 18.41
C THR A 7 -4.55 5.00 19.72
N LEU A 8 -5.46 5.93 20.01
CA LEU A 8 -6.37 5.89 21.15
C LEU A 8 -7.69 5.21 20.75
N GLY A 9 -8.41 4.65 21.73
CA GLY A 9 -9.72 4.00 21.51
C GLY A 9 -10.83 4.91 20.98
N HIS A 10 -10.56 6.22 20.89
CA HIS A 10 -11.38 7.21 20.20
C HIS A 10 -10.48 8.09 19.34
N SER A 11 -10.78 8.15 18.04
CA SER A 11 -10.09 9.04 17.11
C SER A 11 -10.95 10.26 16.83
N PRO A 12 -10.36 11.47 16.73
CA PRO A 12 -11.06 12.65 16.20
C PRO A 12 -11.66 12.42 14.80
N MET A 13 -11.23 11.34 14.12
CA MET A 13 -11.65 10.98 12.78
C MET A 13 -12.64 9.82 12.71
N ASP A 14 -13.30 9.40 13.79
CA ASP A 14 -14.30 8.30 13.75
C ASP A 14 -15.59 8.63 12.92
N GLY A 15 -15.66 9.83 12.34
CA GLY A 15 -16.75 10.28 11.46
C GLY A 15 -16.71 9.74 10.01
N ALA A 16 -17.77 10.01 9.25
CA ALA A 16 -17.97 9.47 7.89
C ALA A 16 -16.82 9.74 6.90
N ARG A 17 -16.07 10.83 7.09
CA ARG A 17 -14.93 11.21 6.22
C ARG A 17 -13.78 10.22 6.30
N ALA A 18 -13.56 9.57 7.44
CA ALA A 18 -12.52 8.54 7.57
C ALA A 18 -12.92 7.20 6.94
N LYS A 19 -14.11 7.06 6.36
CA LYS A 19 -14.54 5.82 5.71
C LYS A 19 -14.07 5.70 4.26
N LYS A 20 -13.39 6.72 3.72
CA LYS A 20 -12.92 6.76 2.32
C LYS A 20 -11.41 6.55 2.21
N TYR A 21 -10.96 6.00 1.10
CA TYR A 21 -9.54 5.91 0.76
C TYR A 21 -8.89 7.29 0.72
N GLY A 22 -7.67 7.39 1.27
CA GLY A 22 -6.83 8.59 1.17
C GLY A 22 -7.42 9.83 1.82
N TYR A 23 -8.27 9.69 2.84
CA TYR A 23 -9.04 10.82 3.39
C TYR A 23 -8.18 11.95 3.99
N GLN A 24 -6.90 11.68 4.31
CA GLN A 24 -5.94 12.67 4.82
C GLN A 24 -4.98 13.21 3.76
N VAL A 25 -4.94 12.61 2.56
CA VAL A 25 -4.04 13.03 1.46
C VAL A 25 -4.19 14.52 1.11
N PRO A 26 -5.40 15.11 1.04
CA PRO A 26 -5.53 16.53 0.74
C PRO A 26 -4.83 17.45 1.76
N TYR A 27 -4.66 17.02 3.02
CA TYR A 27 -3.95 17.81 4.02
C TYR A 27 -2.43 17.73 3.81
N ALA A 28 -1.91 16.54 3.53
CA ALA A 28 -0.49 16.35 3.20
C ALA A 28 -0.10 17.15 1.94
N GLU A 29 -0.96 17.14 0.93
CA GLU A 29 -0.77 17.91 -0.30
C GLU A 29 -0.78 19.41 -0.04
N LYS A 30 -1.77 19.90 0.71
CA LYS A 30 -1.88 21.32 1.04
C LYS A 30 -0.63 21.83 1.76
N ILE A 31 -0.19 21.10 2.79
CA ILE A 31 1.02 21.45 3.55
C ILE A 31 2.26 21.42 2.64
N ARG A 32 2.41 20.39 1.80
CA ARG A 32 3.52 20.28 0.85
C ARG A 32 3.60 21.49 -0.07
N ARG A 33 2.47 21.90 -0.65
CA ARG A 33 2.40 22.99 -1.64
C ARG A 33 2.54 24.37 -1.00
N GLU A 34 1.89 24.60 0.14
CA GLU A 34 1.80 25.93 0.75
C GLU A 34 2.99 26.25 1.66
N ALA A 35 3.56 25.24 2.31
CA ALA A 35 4.70 25.42 3.21
C ALA A 35 6.05 25.01 2.58
N ASP A 36 6.05 24.46 1.35
CA ASP A 36 7.25 24.01 0.63
C ASP A 36 8.16 23.08 1.44
N ILE A 37 7.54 22.13 2.15
CA ILE A 37 8.23 21.11 2.94
C ILE A 37 7.81 19.72 2.49
N MET A 38 8.72 18.75 2.66
CA MET A 38 8.41 17.35 2.38
C MET A 38 7.31 16.82 3.31
N THR A 39 6.34 16.09 2.76
CA THR A 39 5.25 15.50 3.52
C THR A 39 5.13 13.99 3.32
N MET A 40 4.50 13.34 4.29
CA MET A 40 4.15 11.92 4.24
C MET A 40 2.64 11.80 4.36
N ALA A 41 2.00 11.12 3.41
CA ALA A 41 0.56 10.91 3.39
C ALA A 41 0.17 9.61 4.11
N VAL A 42 -0.98 9.65 4.77
CA VAL A 42 -1.57 8.52 5.50
C VAL A 42 -3.11 8.54 5.31
N GLY A 43 -3.81 7.59 5.93
CA GLY A 43 -5.26 7.61 6.06
C GLY A 43 -5.96 6.77 4.99
N HIS A 44 -6.19 5.48 5.31
CA HIS A 44 -6.81 4.50 4.40
C HIS A 44 -6.11 4.49 3.04
N ILE A 45 -4.79 4.33 3.08
CA ILE A 45 -4.00 3.94 1.91
C ILE A 45 -3.83 2.43 2.03
N VAL A 46 -4.43 1.71 1.08
CA VAL A 46 -4.57 0.25 1.12
C VAL A 46 -4.02 -0.37 -0.15
N HIS A 47 -4.29 0.22 -1.31
CA HIS A 47 -3.88 -0.33 -2.59
C HIS A 47 -2.56 0.26 -3.09
N ALA A 48 -1.80 -0.53 -3.82
CA ALA A 48 -0.48 -0.14 -4.34
C ALA A 48 -0.59 0.97 -5.40
N ASP A 49 -1.58 0.87 -6.29
CA ASP A 49 -1.88 1.88 -7.31
C ASP A 49 -2.35 3.21 -6.69
N GLN A 50 -3.12 3.14 -5.60
CA GLN A 50 -3.50 4.30 -4.80
C GLN A 50 -2.26 5.00 -4.24
N ALA A 51 -1.33 4.25 -3.63
CA ALA A 51 -0.08 4.80 -3.10
C ALA A 51 0.80 5.42 -4.19
N GLU A 52 0.98 4.72 -5.32
CA GLU A 52 1.75 5.20 -6.46
C GLU A 52 1.13 6.48 -7.06
N ALA A 53 -0.19 6.53 -7.21
CA ALA A 53 -0.88 7.70 -7.74
C ALA A 53 -0.65 8.96 -6.88
N ILE A 54 -0.64 8.81 -5.54
CA ILE A 54 -0.37 9.93 -4.61
C ILE A 54 1.04 10.50 -4.85
N LEU A 55 2.04 9.63 -5.00
CA LEU A 55 3.43 10.02 -5.25
C LEU A 55 3.60 10.65 -6.63
N ARG A 56 3.08 10.01 -7.68
CA ARG A 56 3.15 10.50 -9.07
C ARG A 56 2.50 11.86 -9.26
N GLN A 57 1.43 12.13 -8.53
CA GLN A 57 0.73 13.42 -8.55
C GLN A 57 1.39 14.48 -7.66
N ALA A 58 2.54 14.18 -7.06
CA ALA A 58 3.27 15.05 -6.14
C ALA A 58 2.42 15.57 -4.96
N ARG A 59 1.50 14.72 -4.50
CA ARG A 59 0.58 15.03 -3.38
C ARG A 59 1.20 14.73 -2.02
N ALA A 60 2.26 13.93 -1.99
CA ALA A 60 3.15 13.69 -0.86
C ALA A 60 4.49 13.15 -1.39
N ASP A 61 5.52 13.17 -0.54
CA ASP A 61 6.85 12.65 -0.87
C ASP A 61 7.07 11.24 -0.31
N LEU A 62 6.28 10.85 0.70
CA LEU A 62 6.27 9.51 1.29
C LEU A 62 4.84 9.02 1.55
N ILE A 63 4.69 7.70 1.71
CA ILE A 63 3.44 7.03 2.09
C ILE A 63 3.65 6.31 3.42
N ALA A 64 2.76 6.56 4.37
CA ALA A 64 2.70 5.84 5.64
C ALA A 64 1.53 4.85 5.65
N LEU A 65 1.84 3.61 6.01
CA LEU A 65 0.89 2.50 6.17
C LEU A 65 0.91 2.03 7.62
N ALA A 66 -0.27 1.69 8.14
CA ALA A 66 -0.43 1.19 9.51
C ALA A 66 -1.21 -0.11 9.52
N ARG A 67 -2.55 -0.02 9.60
CA ARG A 67 -3.46 -1.18 9.65
C ARG A 67 -3.29 -2.13 8.47
N GLU A 68 -2.95 -1.61 7.28
CA GLU A 68 -2.72 -2.44 6.10
C GLU A 68 -1.48 -3.32 6.23
N ILE A 69 -0.36 -2.80 6.76
CA ILE A 69 0.83 -3.62 7.01
C ILE A 69 0.58 -4.64 8.13
N MET A 70 -0.27 -4.33 9.12
CA MET A 70 -0.65 -5.30 10.15
C MET A 70 -1.49 -6.46 9.58
N HIS A 71 -2.37 -6.16 8.63
CA HIS A 71 -3.19 -7.16 7.95
C HIS A 71 -2.39 -7.98 6.93
N ASN A 72 -1.53 -7.31 6.15
CA ASN A 72 -0.65 -7.89 5.16
C ASN A 72 0.81 -7.46 5.45
N PRO A 73 1.57 -8.21 6.26
CA PRO A 73 2.96 -7.88 6.57
C PRO A 73 3.88 -7.84 5.34
N SER A 74 3.49 -8.55 4.28
CA SER A 74 4.21 -8.59 3.00
C SER A 74 3.75 -7.52 2.02
N TRP A 75 2.94 -6.54 2.45
CA TRP A 75 2.40 -5.49 1.59
C TRP A 75 3.45 -4.81 0.71
N PRO A 76 4.68 -4.46 1.18
CA PRO A 76 5.68 -3.85 0.29
C PRO A 76 6.09 -4.74 -0.88
N MET A 77 6.23 -6.05 -0.64
CA MET A 77 6.52 -7.03 -1.69
C MET A 77 5.32 -7.18 -2.63
N ASP A 78 4.12 -7.29 -2.09
CA ASP A 78 2.87 -7.39 -2.86
C ASP A 78 2.66 -6.15 -3.75
N ALA A 79 2.89 -4.95 -3.22
CA ALA A 79 2.87 -3.70 -3.96
C ALA A 79 3.93 -3.67 -5.07
N ALA A 80 5.15 -4.12 -4.79
CA ALA A 80 6.20 -4.19 -5.80
C ALA A 80 5.88 -5.17 -6.95
N GLN A 81 5.20 -6.29 -6.66
CA GLN A 81 4.68 -7.20 -7.69
C GLN A 81 3.55 -6.53 -8.49
N LYS A 82 2.58 -5.91 -7.79
CA LYS A 82 1.43 -5.19 -8.38
C LYS A 82 1.84 -4.09 -9.34
N LEU A 83 2.86 -3.33 -8.98
CA LEU A 83 3.37 -2.20 -9.75
C LEU A 83 4.43 -2.62 -10.78
N GLY A 84 4.80 -3.91 -10.84
CA GLY A 84 5.88 -4.41 -11.70
C GLY A 84 7.27 -3.86 -11.35
N ALA A 85 7.44 -3.32 -10.14
CA ALA A 85 8.69 -2.73 -9.67
C ALA A 85 9.76 -3.77 -9.33
N ASP A 86 9.36 -4.99 -8.95
CA ASP A 86 10.28 -6.08 -8.62
C ASP A 86 9.74 -7.47 -8.99
N PRO A 87 9.51 -7.78 -10.29
CA PRO A 87 8.96 -9.06 -10.72
C PRO A 87 9.83 -10.27 -10.34
N GLY A 88 11.11 -10.04 -10.01
CA GLY A 88 12.07 -11.08 -9.66
C GLY A 88 12.27 -11.31 -8.15
N PHE A 89 11.50 -10.65 -7.28
CA PHE A 89 11.63 -10.74 -5.81
C PHE A 89 13.03 -10.36 -5.30
N ARG A 90 13.71 -9.42 -5.94
CA ARG A 90 15.06 -8.96 -5.58
C ARG A 90 15.09 -8.05 -4.35
N LEU A 91 13.95 -7.45 -3.98
CA LEU A 91 13.83 -6.52 -2.84
C LEU A 91 13.61 -7.22 -1.49
N VAL A 92 13.39 -8.54 -1.49
CA VAL A 92 13.22 -9.34 -0.25
C VAL A 92 14.53 -10.05 0.15
N PRO A 93 14.68 -10.54 1.39
CA PRO A 93 15.86 -11.30 1.81
C PRO A 93 16.19 -12.47 0.87
N PRO A 94 17.48 -12.78 0.63
CA PRO A 94 17.89 -13.75 -0.40
C PRO A 94 17.22 -15.13 -0.31
N PRO A 95 17.00 -15.72 0.88
CA PRO A 95 16.29 -17.00 0.97
C PRO A 95 14.85 -16.93 0.43
N TYR A 96 14.16 -15.81 0.63
CA TYR A 96 12.79 -15.63 0.15
C TYR A 96 12.77 -15.39 -1.34
N ALA A 97 13.69 -14.56 -1.84
CA ALA A 97 13.87 -14.26 -3.25
C ALA A 97 13.98 -15.56 -4.08
N TYR A 98 14.85 -16.48 -3.65
CA TYR A 98 15.04 -17.76 -4.33
C TYR A 98 13.75 -18.58 -4.44
N TRP A 99 13.04 -18.80 -3.33
CA TRP A 99 11.85 -19.67 -3.34
C TRP A 99 10.65 -19.04 -4.05
N LEU A 100 10.45 -17.74 -3.91
CA LEU A 100 9.37 -17.01 -4.59
C LEU A 100 9.62 -16.95 -6.10
N ALA A 101 10.85 -16.63 -6.52
CA ALA A 101 11.24 -16.66 -7.91
C ALA A 101 11.14 -18.09 -8.50
N LYS A 102 11.54 -19.12 -7.74
CA LYS A 102 11.40 -20.52 -8.17
C LYS A 102 9.93 -20.88 -8.42
N ARG A 103 9.00 -20.46 -7.56
CA ARG A 103 7.56 -20.68 -7.77
C ARG A 103 7.04 -19.91 -8.98
N ALA A 104 7.38 -18.62 -9.10
CA ALA A 104 6.94 -17.81 -10.24
C ALA A 104 7.41 -18.39 -11.58
N ASN A 105 8.59 -19.02 -11.59
CA ASN A 105 9.18 -19.64 -12.79
C ASN A 105 8.85 -21.13 -12.94
N SER A 106 8.05 -21.74 -12.06
CA SER A 106 7.80 -23.19 -12.11
C SER A 106 6.74 -23.61 -13.13
N GLY A 107 6.15 -22.67 -13.87
CA GLY A 107 4.97 -22.93 -14.71
C GLY A 107 3.70 -23.20 -13.89
N PHE A 108 3.63 -22.74 -12.63
CA PHE A 108 2.43 -22.85 -11.83
C PHE A 108 1.35 -21.90 -12.37
N GLU A 109 0.23 -22.46 -12.84
CA GLU A 109 -0.88 -21.71 -13.44
C GLU A 109 -1.85 -21.12 -12.40
N GLY A 110 -1.69 -21.44 -11.12
CA GLY A 110 -2.57 -20.96 -10.07
C GLY A 110 -2.27 -19.53 -9.61
N THR A 111 -3.29 -18.87 -9.07
CA THR A 111 -3.17 -17.49 -8.55
C THR A 111 -2.85 -17.52 -7.05
N PRO A 112 -1.84 -16.77 -6.56
CA PRO A 112 -1.59 -16.65 -5.12
C PRO A 112 -2.80 -16.06 -4.37
N SER A 113 -2.95 -16.41 -3.09
CA SER A 113 -4.09 -15.99 -2.26
C SER A 113 -4.21 -14.47 -2.06
N THR A 114 -3.13 -13.71 -2.26
CA THR A 114 -3.16 -12.24 -2.28
C THR A 114 -3.96 -11.67 -3.46
N TRP A 115 -4.25 -12.49 -4.46
CA TRP A 115 -4.88 -12.14 -5.73
C TRP A 115 -6.13 -12.96 -6.03
N SER A 116 -6.61 -13.75 -5.08
CA SER A 116 -7.82 -14.54 -5.26
C SER A 116 -8.65 -14.51 -3.98
N LYS A 117 -9.97 -14.51 -4.12
CA LYS A 117 -10.88 -14.68 -2.98
C LYS A 117 -10.90 -16.14 -2.49
N GLY A 118 -10.64 -17.08 -3.41
CA GLY A 118 -10.54 -18.51 -3.14
C GLY A 118 -10.25 -19.32 -4.41
N LEU A 119 -10.19 -20.65 -4.32
CA LEU A 119 -9.82 -21.54 -5.44
C LEU A 119 -10.82 -21.53 -6.62
N GLY A 120 -12.05 -21.05 -6.40
CA GLY A 120 -13.12 -21.00 -7.41
C GLY A 120 -13.57 -19.60 -7.83
N GLU A 121 -13.01 -18.56 -7.23
CA GLU A 121 -13.34 -17.17 -7.55
C GLU A 121 -12.09 -16.45 -8.04
N ALA A 122 -12.05 -16.19 -9.35
CA ALA A 122 -11.04 -15.29 -9.90
C ALA A 122 -11.17 -13.92 -9.23
N ALA A 123 -10.06 -13.25 -8.93
CA ALA A 123 -10.13 -11.84 -8.57
C ALA A 123 -10.82 -11.08 -9.70
N ASP A 124 -11.72 -10.17 -9.32
CA ASP A 124 -12.25 -9.15 -10.19
C ASP A 124 -11.03 -8.40 -10.77
N ARG A 125 -10.75 -8.61 -12.07
CA ARG A 125 -9.68 -7.93 -12.79
C ARG A 125 -10.06 -6.48 -13.08
#